data_AF-J1L589-F1
#
_entry.id   AF-J1L589-F1
#
_cell.length_a   1.000
_cell.length_b   1.000
_cell.length_c   1.000
_cell.angle_alpha   90.00
_cell.angle_beta   90.00
_cell.angle_gamma   90.00
#
_symmetry.space_group_name_H-M   'P 1'
#
loop_
_entity.id
_entity.type
_entity.pdbx_description
1 polymer ?
#
loop_
_entity_poly.entity_id
_entity_poly.type
_entity_poly.pdbx_seq_one_letter_code
_entity_poly.pdbx_strand_id
1 'polypeptide(L)'
;MDLSEVAERISRKFSSMNVEIDPALAEKKLRTLVEEFGVNIPEAEKTVTENLAKEHNLSLSPSSSPRTTTEREIGGLVTGEWVTIEGLVVSLTVPPTDAIAQSGVIADASGAIQFTMWSRAGHEPLVAGQWYRFESAVVDEYRGVPKVNLHQGTTITPIEGKKSFTPKYTGVADLKPGIASVRVKMLQEWENRHERILQTGLVGDGSGRIKFTIWKEEGKKPLAPDTVYAIHYATVEEYQGRLSITLNTADYSVAEGGIEVVSGPSTPMKKETVTGKVVTLTTATSPSIAQTGIIAYPEGAMTFVAWERSGAPAMEYGKWYRLENASIDQFRGAPRVNIGEGTSVIEIESDTPIVPAVIPVCDLAPGVASVRVKMVQEWEARHERILQTGLVGDESGTVKFTIWKEEGVEPLSPNMVYTIYYTTVDEYQGRLSITLNGAMVLAEEGATLEVGTGGMTLTGAIVNIGPGSGLIKRCPVEGCNRVLSKRNYCPVHEVQNDFRYDLRIKAVLDDGVKAHNILMQKEVVEAVAGLTLEDAVKTVQESPLGMDDIFYRLRDALMGRYYACRGGDLGDTLLVKECTPLGFDGEQHAALLNRLGGEINAS
;
A
#
# COMPACT_ATOMS: atom_id res chain seq x y z
N MET A 1 -11.33 -21.17 14.42
CA MET A 1 -11.72 -21.64 15.76
C MET A 1 -13.24 -21.69 15.76
N ASP A 2 -13.84 -22.80 16.17
CA ASP A 2 -15.31 -22.95 16.12
C ASP A 2 -15.97 -22.17 17.29
N LEU A 3 -17.05 -21.44 17.00
CA LEU A 3 -17.77 -20.65 18.01
C LEU A 3 -18.41 -21.55 19.08
N SER A 4 -18.79 -22.77 18.70
CA SER A 4 -19.37 -23.78 19.60
C SER A 4 -18.36 -24.20 20.69
N GLU A 5 -17.11 -24.47 20.32
CA GLU A 5 -16.04 -24.83 21.25
C GLU A 5 -15.72 -23.71 22.24
N VAL A 6 -15.76 -22.46 21.77
CA VAL A 6 -15.55 -21.27 22.62
C VAL A 6 -16.71 -21.10 23.60
N ALA A 7 -17.95 -21.32 23.14
CA ALA A 7 -19.13 -21.26 23.99
C ALA A 7 -19.11 -22.33 25.10
N GLU A 8 -18.72 -23.56 24.79
CA GLU A 8 -18.53 -24.62 25.78
C GLU A 8 -17.41 -24.31 26.79
N ARG A 9 -16.34 -23.64 26.33
CA ARG A 9 -15.26 -23.19 27.21
C ARG A 9 -15.72 -22.11 28.19
N ILE A 10 -16.52 -21.15 27.72
CA ILE A 10 -17.15 -20.15 28.58
C ILE A 10 -18.06 -20.85 29.59
N SER A 11 -18.96 -21.74 29.14
CA SER A 11 -19.88 -22.47 30.01
C SER A 11 -19.13 -23.23 31.12
N ARG A 12 -18.11 -24.02 30.78
CA ARG A 12 -17.26 -24.74 31.74
C ARG A 12 -16.60 -23.82 32.77
N LYS A 13 -16.15 -22.63 32.34
CA LYS A 13 -15.52 -21.63 33.23
C LYS A 13 -16.51 -21.15 34.30
N PHE A 14 -17.76 -20.91 33.94
CA PHE A 14 -18.79 -20.52 34.90
C PHE A 14 -19.25 -21.69 35.77
N SER A 15 -19.31 -22.91 35.23
CA SER A 15 -19.61 -24.12 36.03
C SER A 15 -18.59 -24.30 37.17
N SER A 16 -17.32 -23.97 36.94
CA SER A 16 -16.28 -23.99 37.98
C SER A 16 -16.48 -22.94 39.08
N MET A 17 -17.28 -21.91 38.82
CA MET A 17 -17.65 -20.83 39.75
C MET A 17 -19.07 -21.03 40.32
N ASN A 18 -19.62 -22.25 40.22
CA ASN A 18 -20.97 -22.61 40.69
C ASN A 18 -22.11 -21.87 39.96
N VAL A 19 -21.89 -21.44 38.71
CA VAL A 19 -22.90 -20.80 37.85
C VAL A 19 -23.07 -21.61 36.57
N GLU A 20 -24.29 -22.09 36.32
CA GLU A 20 -24.61 -22.75 35.05
C GLU A 20 -24.98 -21.71 33.99
N ILE A 21 -24.22 -21.73 32.89
CA ILE A 21 -24.50 -20.93 31.69
C ILE A 21 -24.75 -21.88 30.53
N ASP A 22 -25.88 -21.70 29.87
CA ASP A 22 -26.23 -22.41 28.65
C ASP A 22 -25.22 -22.10 27.53
N PRO A 23 -24.50 -23.09 26.99
CA PRO A 23 -23.61 -22.92 25.85
C PRO A 23 -24.29 -22.25 24.65
N ALA A 24 -25.57 -22.55 24.38
CA ALA A 24 -26.28 -21.96 23.24
C ALA A 24 -26.47 -20.44 23.39
N LEU A 25 -26.62 -19.95 24.62
CA LEU A 25 -26.70 -18.52 24.92
C LEU A 25 -25.34 -17.83 24.71
N ALA A 26 -24.25 -18.47 25.18
CA ALA A 26 -22.90 -17.96 24.99
C ALA A 26 -22.52 -17.91 23.50
N GLU A 27 -22.85 -18.96 22.73
CA GLU A 27 -22.62 -19.03 21.29
C GLU A 27 -23.39 -17.94 20.54
N LYS A 28 -24.67 -17.70 20.89
CA LYS A 28 -25.46 -16.63 20.27
C LYS A 28 -24.84 -15.25 20.49
N LYS A 29 -24.36 -14.96 21.71
CA LYS A 29 -23.67 -13.70 22.02
C LYS A 29 -22.33 -13.58 21.28
N LEU A 30 -21.57 -14.67 21.17
CA LEU A 30 -20.32 -14.72 20.39
C LEU A 30 -20.59 -14.47 18.90
N ARG A 31 -21.58 -15.14 18.34
CA ARG A 31 -22.00 -15.01 16.94
C ARG A 31 -22.37 -13.57 16.60
N THR A 32 -23.14 -12.92 17.48
CA THR A 32 -23.52 -11.52 17.33
C THR A 32 -22.26 -10.63 17.21
N LEU A 33 -21.30 -10.77 18.13
CA LEU A 33 -20.08 -9.95 18.11
C LEU A 33 -19.17 -10.25 16.90
N VAL A 34 -19.05 -11.51 16.50
CA VAL A 34 -18.16 -11.92 15.41
C VAL A 34 -18.78 -11.63 14.04
N GLU A 35 -20.03 -12.00 13.83
CA GLU A 35 -20.71 -11.90 12.53
C GLU A 35 -21.35 -10.53 12.29
N GLU A 36 -21.93 -9.90 13.31
CA GLU A 36 -22.60 -8.59 13.15
C GLU A 36 -21.67 -7.40 13.42
N PHE A 37 -20.75 -7.54 14.39
CA PHE A 37 -19.85 -6.46 14.79
C PHE A 37 -18.40 -6.64 14.31
N GLY A 38 -18.08 -7.76 13.65
CA GLY A 38 -16.75 -8.03 13.09
C GLY A 38 -15.64 -8.16 14.14
N VAL A 39 -15.99 -8.44 15.40
CA VAL A 39 -15.03 -8.59 16.50
C VAL A 39 -14.29 -9.91 16.35
N ASN A 40 -12.98 -9.93 16.56
CA ASN A 40 -12.20 -11.17 16.49
C ASN A 40 -12.62 -12.15 17.63
N ILE A 41 -12.44 -13.46 17.41
CA ILE A 41 -12.91 -14.51 18.33
C ILE A 41 -12.36 -14.35 19.77
N PRO A 42 -11.05 -14.06 20.00
CA PRO A 42 -10.52 -13.86 21.36
C PRO A 42 -11.13 -12.66 22.11
N GLU A 43 -11.38 -11.56 21.40
CA GLU A 43 -11.98 -10.35 21.97
C GLU A 43 -13.49 -10.54 22.21
N ALA A 44 -14.17 -11.25 21.31
CA ALA A 44 -15.55 -11.66 21.50
C ALA A 44 -15.70 -12.57 22.73
N GLU A 45 -14.81 -13.56 22.91
CA GLU A 45 -14.80 -14.43 24.08
C GLU A 45 -14.63 -13.64 25.38
N LYS A 46 -13.67 -12.70 25.42
CA LYS A 46 -13.45 -11.84 26.58
C LYS A 46 -14.69 -11.02 26.89
N THR A 47 -15.27 -10.38 25.89
CA THR A 47 -16.44 -9.50 26.02
C THR A 47 -17.67 -10.27 26.49
N VAL A 48 -17.93 -11.46 25.94
CA VAL A 48 -19.05 -12.32 26.36
C VAL A 48 -18.84 -12.82 27.78
N THR A 49 -17.61 -13.23 28.14
CA THR A 49 -17.27 -13.69 29.49
C THR A 49 -17.44 -12.58 30.54
N GLU A 50 -17.00 -11.35 30.24
CA GLU A 50 -17.13 -10.20 31.15
C GLU A 50 -18.60 -9.78 31.32
N ASN A 51 -19.38 -9.77 30.24
CA ASN A 51 -20.81 -9.46 30.30
C ASN A 51 -21.58 -10.51 31.11
N LEU A 52 -21.32 -11.80 30.90
CA LEU A 52 -21.95 -12.88 31.68
C LEU A 52 -21.56 -12.82 33.16
N ALA A 53 -20.32 -12.47 33.49
CA ALA A 53 -19.92 -12.30 34.88
C ALA A 53 -20.64 -11.14 35.57
N LYS A 54 -20.80 -10.01 34.88
CA LYS A 54 -21.59 -8.88 35.39
C LYS A 54 -23.05 -9.25 35.60
N GLU A 55 -23.65 -9.97 34.65
CA GLU A 55 -25.04 -10.44 34.74
C GLU A 55 -25.27 -11.34 35.97
N HIS A 56 -24.27 -12.14 36.37
CA HIS A 56 -24.35 -13.02 37.52
C HIS A 56 -23.74 -12.44 38.82
N ASN A 57 -23.45 -11.13 38.86
CA ASN A 57 -22.78 -10.45 39.99
C ASN A 57 -21.48 -11.13 40.44
N LEU A 58 -20.78 -11.78 39.51
CA LEU A 58 -19.48 -12.38 39.75
C LEU A 58 -18.39 -11.34 39.52
N SER A 59 -17.61 -11.05 40.56
CA SER A 59 -16.37 -10.30 40.40
C SER A 59 -15.35 -11.21 39.73
N LEU A 60 -15.20 -11.07 38.41
CA LEU A 60 -13.98 -11.49 37.74
C LEU A 60 -12.87 -10.53 38.17
N SER A 61 -12.31 -10.77 39.37
CA SER A 61 -10.94 -10.34 39.61
C SER A 61 -10.10 -10.89 38.47
N PRO A 62 -9.13 -10.15 37.89
CA PRO A 62 -8.24 -10.70 36.88
C PRO A 62 -7.64 -11.96 37.49
N SER A 63 -8.08 -13.13 37.03
CA SER A 63 -7.54 -14.37 37.53
C SER A 63 -6.13 -14.40 36.99
N SER A 64 -5.19 -14.08 37.87
CA SER A 64 -3.76 -14.36 37.80
C SER A 64 -3.50 -15.87 37.84
N SER A 65 -4.27 -16.63 37.06
CA SER A 65 -3.79 -17.88 36.53
C SER A 65 -3.00 -17.45 35.29
N PRO A 66 -1.66 -17.49 35.31
CA PRO A 66 -0.93 -17.35 34.06
C PRO A 66 -1.56 -18.36 33.11
N ARG A 67 -2.04 -17.91 31.94
CA ARG A 67 -2.06 -18.83 30.81
C ARG A 67 -0.61 -19.27 30.74
N THR A 68 -0.32 -20.48 31.21
CA THR A 68 0.95 -21.13 30.94
C THR A 68 0.93 -21.41 29.44
N THR A 69 1.12 -20.35 28.65
CA THR A 69 1.52 -20.45 27.27
C THR A 69 2.83 -21.21 27.33
N THR A 70 2.81 -22.42 26.79
CA THR A 70 4.01 -23.22 26.57
C THR A 70 5.05 -22.33 25.92
N GLU A 71 6.26 -22.35 26.47
CA GLU A 71 7.40 -21.60 25.94
C GLU A 71 7.55 -21.85 24.44
N ARG A 72 7.75 -20.78 23.69
CA ARG A 72 7.91 -20.80 22.24
C ARG A 72 9.27 -20.25 21.84
N GLU A 73 9.80 -20.83 20.77
CA GLU A 73 10.99 -20.37 20.07
C GLU A 73 10.72 -19.06 19.32
N ILE A 74 11.65 -18.10 19.39
CA ILE A 74 11.50 -16.75 18.82
C ILE A 74 11.37 -16.79 17.29
N GLY A 75 12.06 -17.69 16.60
CA GLY A 75 12.00 -17.83 15.15
C GLY A 75 10.67 -18.36 14.62
N GLY A 76 9.82 -18.92 15.48
CA GLY A 76 8.52 -19.51 15.12
C GLY A 76 7.30 -18.70 15.55
N LEU A 77 7.50 -17.45 15.99
CA LEU A 77 6.41 -16.60 16.47
C LEU A 77 5.53 -16.10 15.31
N VAL A 78 4.22 -16.05 15.54
CA VAL A 78 3.22 -15.59 14.57
C VAL A 78 2.50 -14.35 15.10
N THR A 79 2.24 -13.38 14.22
CA THR A 79 1.49 -12.16 14.55
C THR A 79 0.12 -12.48 15.17
N GLY A 80 -0.25 -11.73 16.22
CA GLY A 80 -1.52 -11.84 16.93
C GLY A 80 -1.51 -12.86 18.07
N GLU A 81 -0.42 -13.61 18.27
CA GLU A 81 -0.31 -14.58 19.36
C GLU A 81 0.12 -13.94 20.70
N TRP A 82 -0.39 -14.50 21.79
CA TRP A 82 0.12 -14.29 23.14
C TRP A 82 1.16 -15.36 23.43
N VAL A 83 2.36 -14.96 23.84
CA VAL A 83 3.52 -15.85 23.88
C VAL A 83 4.26 -15.74 25.20
N THR A 84 4.87 -16.87 25.58
CA THR A 84 5.94 -16.92 26.56
C THR A 84 7.22 -17.25 25.82
N ILE A 85 8.23 -16.37 25.92
CA ILE A 85 9.51 -16.55 25.24
C ILE A 85 10.67 -16.36 26.21
N GLU A 86 11.77 -17.05 25.96
CA GLU A 86 13.04 -16.85 26.66
C GLU A 86 14.11 -16.45 25.66
N GLY A 87 14.78 -15.33 25.90
CA GLY A 87 15.79 -14.84 24.97
C GLY A 87 16.81 -13.92 25.61
N LEU A 88 17.94 -13.79 24.93
CA LEU A 88 19.00 -12.84 25.21
C LEU A 88 18.63 -11.49 24.60
N VAL A 89 18.63 -10.42 25.40
CA VAL A 89 18.53 -9.06 24.85
C VAL A 89 19.87 -8.69 24.22
N VAL A 90 19.93 -8.66 22.89
CA VAL A 90 21.19 -8.51 22.14
C VAL A 90 21.52 -7.06 21.82
N SER A 91 20.50 -6.22 21.67
CA SER A 91 20.68 -4.79 21.40
C SER A 91 19.54 -3.99 22.00
N LEU A 92 19.83 -2.77 22.42
CA LEU A 92 18.85 -1.78 22.86
C LEU A 92 18.90 -0.59 21.92
N THR A 93 17.74 0.00 21.64
CA THR A 93 17.59 1.14 20.75
C THR A 93 16.93 2.28 21.50
N VAL A 94 17.42 3.50 21.27
CA VAL A 94 16.84 4.71 21.84
C VAL A 94 15.47 4.94 21.18
N PRO A 95 14.38 4.93 21.94
CA PRO A 95 13.05 5.12 21.37
C PRO A 95 12.88 6.55 20.83
N PRO A 96 12.11 6.74 19.75
CA PRO A 96 11.89 8.06 19.15
C PRO A 96 10.92 8.95 19.95
N THR A 97 10.19 8.38 20.91
CA THR A 97 9.14 9.05 21.69
C THR A 97 9.10 8.55 23.12
N ASP A 98 8.77 9.42 24.07
CA ASP A 98 8.62 9.08 25.49
C ASP A 98 7.46 8.12 25.80
N ALA A 99 6.62 7.79 24.80
CA ALA A 99 5.58 6.77 24.92
C ALA A 99 6.15 5.34 25.04
N ILE A 100 7.40 5.13 24.63
CA ILE A 100 8.11 3.86 24.68
C ILE A 100 9.20 3.98 25.76
N ALA A 101 9.13 3.13 26.78
CA ALA A 101 10.15 3.09 27.84
C ALA A 101 11.45 2.50 27.30
N GLN A 102 11.36 1.45 26.48
CA GLN A 102 12.53 0.81 25.90
C GLN A 102 12.16 0.04 24.64
N SER A 103 13.10 -0.06 23.71
CA SER A 103 12.99 -0.92 22.54
C SER A 103 14.33 -1.61 22.28
N GLY A 104 14.30 -2.75 21.60
CA GLY A 104 15.51 -3.51 21.33
C GLY A 104 15.23 -4.80 20.57
N VAL A 105 16.23 -5.67 20.52
CA VAL A 105 16.14 -7.00 19.91
C VAL A 105 16.37 -8.06 20.98
N ILE A 106 15.50 -9.07 21.01
CA ILE A 106 15.63 -10.27 21.82
C ILE A 106 15.81 -11.48 20.89
N ALA A 107 16.72 -12.38 21.24
CA ALA A 107 17.10 -13.50 20.38
C ALA A 107 17.37 -14.79 21.16
N ASP A 108 17.14 -15.92 20.51
CA ASP A 108 17.47 -17.26 20.97
C ASP A 108 18.13 -18.07 19.83
N ALA A 109 18.36 -19.36 20.04
CA ALA A 109 18.99 -20.22 19.03
C ALA A 109 18.15 -20.39 17.74
N SER A 110 16.85 -20.12 17.80
CA SER A 110 15.92 -20.26 16.67
C SER A 110 15.81 -18.99 15.81
N GLY A 111 15.97 -17.81 16.41
CA GLY A 111 15.82 -16.55 15.72
C GLY A 111 15.88 -15.31 16.63
N ALA A 112 15.51 -14.17 16.05
CA ALA A 112 15.49 -12.89 16.74
C ALA A 112 14.25 -12.09 16.37
N ILE A 113 13.75 -11.28 17.30
CA ILE A 113 12.59 -10.41 17.09
C ILE A 113 12.81 -9.08 17.81
N GLN A 114 12.26 -8.02 17.24
CA GLN A 114 12.25 -6.72 17.91
C GLN A 114 11.23 -6.73 19.04
N PHE A 115 11.54 -6.09 20.17
CA PHE A 115 10.57 -5.84 21.24
C PHE A 115 10.35 -4.35 21.47
N THR A 116 9.14 -4.02 21.94
CA THR A 116 8.76 -2.67 22.37
C THR A 116 8.14 -2.74 23.77
N MET A 117 8.75 -2.04 24.72
CA MET A 117 8.23 -1.86 26.07
C MET A 117 7.59 -0.48 26.19
N TRP A 118 6.27 -0.44 26.37
CA TRP A 118 5.53 0.81 26.49
C TRP A 118 5.77 1.47 27.86
N SER A 119 5.83 2.80 27.91
CA SER A 119 6.10 3.53 29.19
C SER A 119 5.06 3.26 30.27
N ARG A 120 3.83 2.93 29.88
CA ARG A 120 2.75 2.54 30.81
C ARG A 120 2.86 1.10 31.34
N ALA A 121 3.80 0.31 30.82
CA ALA A 121 3.99 -1.06 31.28
C ALA A 121 4.57 -1.11 32.71
N GLY A 122 5.36 -0.10 33.10
CA GLY A 122 5.86 0.05 34.47
C GLY A 122 6.94 -0.96 34.87
N HIS A 123 7.61 -1.60 33.91
CA HIS A 123 8.68 -2.56 34.16
C HIS A 123 10.05 -1.88 34.28
N GLU A 124 10.95 -2.51 35.01
CA GLU A 124 12.35 -2.10 35.11
C GLU A 124 13.05 -2.19 33.74
N PRO A 125 14.02 -1.29 33.45
CA PRO A 125 14.78 -1.35 32.21
C PRO A 125 15.55 -2.67 32.04
N LEU A 126 15.47 -3.23 30.85
CA LEU A 126 16.22 -4.42 30.45
C LEU A 126 17.69 -4.07 30.19
N VAL A 127 18.57 -5.04 30.41
CA VAL A 127 20.03 -4.91 30.20
C VAL A 127 20.45 -5.69 28.96
N ALA A 128 21.19 -5.04 28.05
CA ALA A 128 21.81 -5.73 26.92
C ALA A 128 22.83 -6.77 27.41
N GLY A 129 22.79 -7.97 26.83
CA GLY A 129 23.61 -9.11 27.24
C GLY A 129 23.01 -9.98 28.34
N GLN A 130 21.82 -9.65 28.86
CA GLN A 130 21.12 -10.44 29.88
C GLN A 130 19.98 -11.27 29.26
N TRP A 131 19.79 -12.49 29.77
CA TRP A 131 18.66 -13.34 29.40
C TRP A 131 17.41 -12.97 30.20
N TYR A 132 16.27 -12.98 29.53
CA TYR A 132 14.97 -12.75 30.15
C TYR A 132 13.93 -13.77 29.66
N ARG A 133 13.00 -14.08 30.54
CA ARG A 133 11.72 -14.71 30.24
C ARG A 133 10.65 -13.64 30.17
N PHE A 134 9.95 -13.54 29.05
CA PHE A 134 8.76 -12.71 28.90
C PHE A 134 7.54 -13.61 28.87
N GLU A 135 6.63 -13.46 29.84
CA GLU A 135 5.38 -14.22 29.90
C GLU A 135 4.20 -13.31 29.62
N SER A 136 3.23 -13.80 28.83
CA SER A 136 2.10 -12.98 28.38
C SER A 136 2.56 -11.74 27.60
N ALA A 137 3.51 -11.91 26.69
CA ALA A 137 3.87 -10.90 25.70
C ALA A 137 3.01 -11.07 24.44
N VAL A 138 2.78 -10.00 23.69
CA VAL A 138 1.94 -10.05 22.47
C VAL A 138 2.81 -9.85 21.24
N VAL A 139 2.71 -10.77 20.28
CA VAL A 139 3.32 -10.58 18.97
C VAL A 139 2.37 -9.72 18.14
N ASP A 140 2.86 -8.56 17.72
CA ASP A 140 2.17 -7.58 16.89
C ASP A 140 2.94 -7.41 15.57
N GLU A 141 2.37 -6.70 14.62
CA GLU A 141 3.00 -6.45 13.34
C GLU A 141 2.95 -4.96 13.01
N TYR A 142 4.07 -4.43 12.53
CA TYR A 142 4.12 -3.07 12.03
C TYR A 142 4.81 -3.06 10.68
N ARG A 143 4.09 -2.59 9.65
CA ARG A 143 4.58 -2.54 8.26
C ARG A 143 5.15 -3.89 7.77
N GLY A 144 4.49 -5.00 8.08
CA GLY A 144 4.93 -6.33 7.67
C GLY A 144 6.02 -6.95 8.55
N VAL A 145 6.50 -6.25 9.59
CA VAL A 145 7.57 -6.73 10.47
C VAL A 145 6.99 -7.17 11.82
N PRO A 146 7.13 -8.45 12.20
CA PRO A 146 6.72 -8.95 13.51
C PRO A 146 7.54 -8.32 14.64
N LYS A 147 6.87 -7.97 15.74
CA LYS A 147 7.47 -7.39 16.95
C LYS A 147 6.77 -7.89 18.21
N VAL A 148 7.48 -7.96 19.32
CA VAL A 148 6.93 -8.34 20.63
C VAL A 148 6.63 -7.10 21.45
N ASN A 149 5.38 -6.88 21.82
CA ASN A 149 4.96 -5.80 22.69
C ASN A 149 4.90 -6.28 24.15
N LEU A 150 5.60 -5.57 25.03
CA LEU A 150 5.57 -5.76 26.47
C LEU A 150 4.64 -4.72 27.10
N HIS A 151 3.65 -5.18 27.85
CA HIS A 151 2.63 -4.33 28.47
C HIS A 151 2.57 -4.55 29.98
N GLN A 152 1.67 -3.85 30.67
CA GLN A 152 1.53 -3.93 32.13
C GLN A 152 1.26 -5.35 32.66
N GLY A 153 0.54 -6.17 31.89
CA GLY A 153 0.28 -7.58 32.24
C GLY A 153 1.38 -8.58 31.85
N THR A 154 2.51 -8.14 31.29
CA THR A 154 3.61 -9.02 30.89
C THR A 154 4.49 -9.26 32.11
N THR A 155 4.80 -10.51 32.44
CA THR A 155 5.78 -10.82 33.49
C THR A 155 7.17 -10.91 32.87
N ILE A 156 8.12 -10.15 33.40
CA ILE A 156 9.51 -10.17 32.94
C ILE A 156 10.37 -10.74 34.06
N THR A 157 11.12 -11.79 33.78
CA THR A 157 12.01 -12.43 34.77
C THR A 157 13.41 -12.58 34.19
N PRO A 158 14.46 -12.03 34.83
CA PRO A 158 15.83 -12.27 34.40
C PRO A 158 16.21 -13.75 34.63
N ILE A 159 16.95 -14.32 33.69
CA ILE A 159 17.45 -15.70 33.77
C ILE A 159 18.97 -15.63 33.92
N GLU A 160 19.50 -16.27 34.97
CA GLU A 160 20.93 -16.40 35.19
C GLU A 160 21.47 -17.74 34.64
N GLY A 161 22.73 -17.77 34.21
CA GLY A 161 23.44 -19.01 33.86
C GLY A 161 23.10 -19.64 32.50
N LYS A 162 22.23 -19.03 31.67
CA LYS A 162 22.03 -19.47 30.28
C LYS A 162 23.25 -19.17 29.41
N LYS A 163 23.66 -20.15 28.61
CA LYS A 163 24.84 -20.07 27.72
C LYS A 163 24.60 -19.12 26.55
N SER A 164 25.66 -18.48 26.09
CA SER A 164 25.68 -17.78 24.80
C SER A 164 25.42 -18.77 23.65
N PHE A 165 24.73 -18.33 22.61
CA PHE A 165 24.47 -19.10 21.40
C PHE A 165 25.05 -18.39 20.18
N THR A 166 25.33 -19.14 19.12
CA THR A 166 25.78 -18.57 17.86
C THR A 166 24.55 -18.28 16.99
N PRO A 167 24.37 -17.04 16.49
CA PRO A 167 23.23 -16.72 15.63
C PRO A 167 23.29 -17.53 14.34
N LYS A 168 22.14 -18.07 13.91
CA LYS A 168 22.04 -18.76 12.62
C LYS A 168 22.10 -17.72 11.50
N TYR A 169 23.02 -17.92 10.54
CA TYR A 169 23.05 -17.11 9.34
C TYR A 169 21.95 -17.54 8.37
N THR A 170 21.26 -16.55 7.82
CA THR A 170 20.27 -16.71 6.75
C THR A 170 20.91 -16.27 5.44
N GLY A 171 20.75 -17.07 4.38
CA GLY A 171 21.19 -16.66 3.05
C GLY A 171 20.39 -15.46 2.57
N VAL A 172 21.03 -14.56 1.82
CA VAL A 172 20.38 -13.36 1.27
C VAL A 172 19.08 -13.67 0.52
N ALA A 173 19.00 -14.78 -0.22
CA ALA A 173 17.79 -15.18 -0.95
C ALA A 173 16.63 -15.62 -0.04
N ASP A 174 16.93 -16.07 1.18
CA ASP A 174 15.96 -16.61 2.14
C ASP A 174 15.49 -15.57 3.16
N LEU A 175 15.94 -14.30 3.01
CA LEU A 175 15.58 -13.22 3.92
C LEU A 175 14.08 -12.92 3.85
N LYS A 176 13.51 -12.61 5.01
CA LYS A 176 12.12 -12.18 5.18
C LYS A 176 12.08 -10.93 6.08
N PRO A 177 11.02 -10.10 5.99
CA PRO A 177 10.84 -8.97 6.89
C PRO A 177 10.97 -9.40 8.37
N GLY A 178 11.79 -8.71 9.16
CA GLY A 178 12.13 -9.18 10.51
C GLY A 178 13.56 -8.85 10.93
N ILE A 179 14.12 -9.65 11.82
CA ILE A 179 15.52 -9.58 12.24
C ILE A 179 16.25 -10.83 11.71
N ALA A 180 17.38 -10.63 11.03
CA ALA A 180 18.19 -11.71 10.49
C ALA A 180 19.69 -11.49 10.73
N SER A 181 20.43 -12.58 10.89
CA SER A 181 21.89 -12.55 10.83
C SER A 181 22.34 -13.03 9.46
N VAL A 182 23.29 -12.34 8.83
CA VAL A 182 23.80 -12.66 7.49
C VAL A 182 25.33 -12.66 7.49
N ARG A 183 25.93 -13.50 6.66
CA ARG A 183 27.37 -13.50 6.42
C ARG A 183 27.61 -13.12 4.95
N VAL A 184 27.99 -11.88 4.71
CA VAL A 184 27.97 -11.27 3.37
C VAL A 184 29.26 -10.51 3.08
N LYS A 185 29.62 -10.41 1.81
CA LYS A 185 30.74 -9.60 1.32
C LYS A 185 30.24 -8.23 0.89
N MET A 186 30.98 -7.19 1.25
CA MET A 186 30.76 -5.82 0.78
C MET A 186 31.13 -5.69 -0.70
N LEU A 187 30.16 -5.35 -1.55
CA LEU A 187 30.32 -5.33 -3.01
C LEU A 187 30.49 -3.93 -3.57
N GLN A 188 29.63 -3.01 -3.15
CA GLN A 188 29.52 -1.70 -3.75
C GLN A 188 29.06 -0.68 -2.72
N GLU A 189 29.68 0.48 -2.73
CA GLU A 189 29.21 1.67 -2.02
C GLU A 189 28.41 2.57 -2.96
N TRP A 190 27.33 3.15 -2.46
CA TRP A 190 26.47 4.09 -3.19
C TRP A 190 26.54 5.48 -2.57
N GLU A 191 26.26 6.51 -3.36
CA GLU A 191 26.22 7.89 -2.87
C GLU A 191 25.10 8.09 -1.84
N ASN A 192 25.45 8.71 -0.71
CA ASN A 192 24.50 9.02 0.35
C ASN A 192 23.53 10.12 -0.11
N ARG A 193 22.26 9.76 -0.30
CA ARG A 193 21.20 10.71 -0.70
C ARG A 193 20.64 11.55 0.47
N HIS A 194 21.11 11.30 1.69
CA HIS A 194 20.65 11.98 2.89
C HIS A 194 21.79 12.11 3.90
N GLU A 195 21.93 13.27 4.55
CA GLU A 195 23.05 13.60 5.45
C GLU A 195 23.14 12.69 6.69
N ARG A 196 22.00 12.12 7.12
CA ARG A 196 21.90 11.17 8.25
C ARG A 196 22.38 9.76 7.92
N ILE A 197 22.63 9.44 6.64
CA ILE A 197 23.16 8.14 6.24
C ILE A 197 24.67 8.18 6.46
N LEU A 198 25.20 7.21 7.19
CA LEU A 198 26.65 7.00 7.32
C LEU A 198 27.15 6.34 6.04
N GLN A 199 26.51 5.25 5.63
CA GLN A 199 26.85 4.51 4.42
C GLN A 199 25.63 3.75 3.88
N THR A 200 25.52 3.64 2.56
CA THR A 200 24.60 2.71 1.91
C THR A 200 25.28 2.06 0.73
N GLY A 201 24.82 0.87 0.35
CA GLY A 201 25.46 0.11 -0.72
C GLY A 201 24.85 -1.26 -0.91
N LEU A 202 25.64 -2.15 -1.50
CA LEU A 202 25.28 -3.52 -1.82
C LEU A 202 26.21 -4.50 -1.12
N VAL A 203 25.62 -5.49 -0.46
CA VAL A 203 26.31 -6.66 0.09
C VAL A 203 25.72 -7.92 -0.54
N GLY A 204 26.45 -9.04 -0.51
CA GLY A 204 25.92 -10.29 -1.03
C GLY A 204 26.66 -11.52 -0.55
N ASP A 205 26.07 -12.68 -0.80
CA ASP A 205 26.64 -13.99 -0.52
C ASP A 205 26.46 -14.94 -1.72
N GLY A 206 26.67 -16.24 -1.50
CA GLY A 206 26.47 -17.27 -2.51
C GLY A 206 25.01 -17.50 -2.93
N SER A 207 24.04 -16.84 -2.27
CA SER A 207 22.61 -16.96 -2.57
C SER A 207 22.04 -15.72 -3.25
N GLY A 208 22.60 -14.53 -3.01
CA GLY A 208 22.08 -13.30 -3.61
C GLY A 208 22.78 -12.03 -3.18
N ARG A 209 22.17 -10.90 -3.52
CA ARG A 209 22.64 -9.54 -3.17
C ARG A 209 21.50 -8.74 -2.59
N ILE A 210 21.81 -7.88 -1.62
CA ILE A 210 20.82 -7.05 -0.95
C ILE A 210 21.40 -5.67 -0.64
N LYS A 211 20.54 -4.65 -0.74
CA LYS A 211 20.88 -3.29 -0.35
C LYS A 211 21.03 -3.23 1.16
N PHE A 212 22.06 -2.53 1.63
CA PHE A 212 22.20 -2.19 3.05
C PHE A 212 22.19 -0.67 3.30
N THR A 213 21.82 -0.30 4.53
CA THR A 213 21.91 1.08 5.04
C THR A 213 22.48 1.09 6.46
N ILE A 214 23.42 1.98 6.71
CA ILE A 214 23.94 2.33 8.04
C ILE A 214 23.60 3.81 8.28
N TRP A 215 22.79 4.10 9.30
CA TRP A 215 22.54 5.48 9.72
C TRP A 215 23.66 6.00 10.64
N LYS A 216 23.91 7.31 10.63
CA LYS A 216 24.88 7.97 11.51
C LYS A 216 24.40 7.89 12.95
N GLU A 217 25.01 7.00 13.72
CA GLU A 217 24.81 6.81 15.16
C GLU A 217 26.16 6.52 15.83
N GLU A 218 26.23 6.76 17.14
CA GLU A 218 27.46 6.55 17.91
C GLU A 218 27.90 5.08 17.88
N GLY A 219 29.18 4.84 17.61
CA GLY A 219 29.76 3.49 17.55
C GLY A 219 29.66 2.77 16.19
N LYS A 220 28.88 3.27 15.22
CA LYS A 220 28.79 2.68 13.88
C LYS A 220 29.95 3.07 12.98
N LYS A 221 30.47 2.11 12.21
CA LYS A 221 31.59 2.27 11.28
C LYS A 221 31.21 1.82 9.86
N PRO A 222 31.73 2.47 8.80
CA PRO A 222 31.49 1.99 7.44
C PRO A 222 32.10 0.60 7.23
N LEU A 223 31.49 -0.17 6.32
CA LEU A 223 32.01 -1.43 5.83
C LEU A 223 33.10 -1.15 4.78
N ALA A 224 34.20 -1.87 4.87
CA ALA A 224 35.28 -1.81 3.91
C ALA A 224 34.90 -2.58 2.62
N PRO A 225 35.18 -2.03 1.43
CA PRO A 225 34.98 -2.73 0.17
C PRO A 225 35.70 -4.08 0.14
N ASP A 226 35.13 -5.04 -0.60
CA ASP A 226 35.70 -6.37 -0.83
C ASP A 226 35.91 -7.23 0.44
N THR A 227 35.39 -6.77 1.59
CA THR A 227 35.56 -7.41 2.89
C THR A 227 34.33 -8.23 3.25
N VAL A 228 34.55 -9.42 3.83
CA VAL A 228 33.47 -10.29 4.32
C VAL A 228 33.12 -9.91 5.75
N TYR A 229 31.84 -9.72 6.01
CA TYR A 229 31.29 -9.36 7.30
C TYR A 229 30.34 -10.44 7.82
N ALA A 230 30.51 -10.77 9.10
CA ALA A 230 29.47 -11.40 9.91
C ALA A 230 28.60 -10.29 10.48
N ILE A 231 27.34 -10.22 10.04
CA ILE A 231 26.37 -9.23 10.48
C ILE A 231 25.30 -9.95 11.29
N HIS A 232 25.26 -9.68 12.58
CA HIS A 232 24.32 -10.26 13.52
C HIS A 232 23.15 -9.32 13.78
N TYR A 233 21.93 -9.83 13.64
CA TYR A 233 20.69 -9.12 14.01
C TYR A 233 20.44 -7.81 13.23
N ALA A 234 20.68 -7.85 11.92
CA ALA A 234 20.24 -6.79 11.01
C ALA A 234 18.72 -6.77 10.90
N THR A 235 18.17 -5.56 10.80
CA THR A 235 16.74 -5.37 10.53
C THR A 235 16.51 -5.53 9.03
N VAL A 236 15.63 -6.43 8.63
CA VAL A 236 15.20 -6.66 7.25
C VAL A 236 13.87 -5.95 7.04
N GLU A 237 13.86 -5.01 6.10
CA GLU A 237 12.67 -4.22 5.74
C GLU A 237 12.30 -4.45 4.29
N GLU A 238 10.99 -4.43 3.99
CA GLU A 238 10.47 -4.51 2.63
C GLU A 238 9.87 -3.17 2.20
N TYR A 239 10.28 -2.69 1.03
CA TYR A 239 9.69 -1.51 0.41
C TYR A 239 9.43 -1.77 -1.06
N GLN A 240 8.16 -1.65 -1.47
CA GLN A 240 7.71 -1.89 -2.85
C GLN A 240 8.20 -3.23 -3.42
N GLY A 241 8.08 -4.31 -2.64
CA GLY A 241 8.49 -5.66 -3.06
C GLY A 241 10.00 -5.91 -3.06
N ARG A 242 10.82 -4.98 -2.55
CA ARG A 242 12.28 -5.14 -2.45
C ARG A 242 12.73 -5.15 -1.00
N LEU A 243 13.46 -6.19 -0.62
CA LEU A 243 14.09 -6.31 0.69
C LEU A 243 15.35 -5.45 0.76
N SER A 244 15.59 -4.89 1.94
CA SER A 244 16.83 -4.21 2.31
C SER A 244 17.16 -4.48 3.78
N ILE A 245 18.44 -4.37 4.14
CA ILE A 245 18.88 -4.51 5.52
C ILE A 245 19.39 -3.20 6.12
N THR A 246 19.02 -2.95 7.37
CA THR A 246 19.51 -1.84 8.17
C THR A 246 20.36 -2.37 9.31
N LEU A 247 21.55 -1.78 9.47
CA LEU A 247 22.61 -2.27 10.37
C LEU A 247 22.66 -1.55 11.73
N ASN A 248 21.66 -0.74 12.05
CA ASN A 248 21.67 0.10 13.25
C ASN A 248 21.51 -0.70 14.55
N THR A 249 20.64 -1.71 14.53
CA THR A 249 20.53 -2.68 15.63
C THR A 249 21.58 -3.80 15.54
N ALA A 250 22.26 -3.92 14.40
CA ALA A 250 23.15 -5.04 14.12
C ALA A 250 24.52 -4.88 14.76
N ASP A 251 25.10 -5.98 15.23
CA ASP A 251 26.53 -6.07 15.48
C ASP A 251 27.21 -6.65 14.23
N TYR A 252 28.33 -6.07 13.80
CA TYR A 252 29.03 -6.54 12.61
C TYR A 252 30.54 -6.49 12.75
N SER A 253 31.17 -7.59 12.34
CA SER A 253 32.61 -7.79 12.43
C SER A 253 33.14 -8.40 11.14
N VAL A 254 34.43 -8.15 10.87
CA VAL A 254 35.11 -8.77 9.73
C VAL A 254 35.19 -10.27 10.01
N ALA A 255 34.73 -11.08 9.05
CA ALA A 255 34.78 -12.53 9.15
C ALA A 255 35.89 -13.10 8.24
N GLU A 256 36.60 -14.09 8.74
CA GLU A 256 37.61 -14.81 7.96
C GLU A 256 36.97 -15.68 6.87
N GLY A 257 37.68 -15.86 5.76
CA GLY A 257 37.28 -16.69 4.63
C GLY A 257 36.56 -15.93 3.51
N GLY A 258 36.91 -16.23 2.26
CA GLY A 258 36.28 -15.63 1.08
C GLY A 258 34.83 -16.08 0.90
N ILE A 259 33.99 -15.19 0.37
CA ILE A 259 32.69 -15.53 -0.18
C ILE A 259 32.76 -15.25 -1.67
N GLU A 260 32.59 -16.29 -2.47
CA GLU A 260 32.22 -16.11 -3.87
C GLU A 260 30.78 -15.64 -3.90
N VAL A 261 30.61 -14.34 -4.01
CA VAL A 261 29.29 -13.77 -4.21
C VAL A 261 28.87 -14.13 -5.61
N VAL A 262 27.72 -14.77 -5.74
CA VAL A 262 27.13 -15.00 -7.05
C VAL A 262 27.14 -13.65 -7.76
N SER A 263 27.74 -13.61 -8.95
CA SER A 263 27.41 -12.59 -9.94
C SER A 263 25.92 -12.74 -10.13
N GLY A 264 25.17 -12.02 -9.30
CA GLY A 264 23.74 -12.24 -9.14
C GLY A 264 23.15 -12.33 -10.54
N PRO A 265 22.16 -13.21 -10.76
CA PRO A 265 21.45 -13.17 -12.00
C PRO A 265 21.01 -11.70 -12.16
N SER A 266 21.61 -10.98 -13.11
CA SER A 266 20.74 -10.21 -13.96
C SER A 266 19.76 -11.28 -14.40
N THR A 267 18.50 -11.21 -13.95
CA THR A 267 17.44 -11.63 -14.85
C THR A 267 17.91 -11.12 -16.20
N PRO A 268 18.29 -11.98 -17.18
CA PRO A 268 18.97 -11.51 -18.37
C PRO A 268 18.05 -10.43 -18.90
N MET A 269 18.42 -9.17 -18.67
CA MET A 269 17.53 -8.08 -18.96
C MET A 269 17.48 -8.17 -20.45
N LYS A 270 16.30 -8.47 -20.97
CA LYS A 270 16.14 -8.81 -22.37
C LYS A 270 16.89 -7.72 -23.14
N LYS A 271 17.99 -8.13 -23.77
CA LYS A 271 18.84 -7.21 -24.50
C LYS A 271 18.06 -6.89 -25.75
N GLU A 272 17.64 -5.66 -25.86
CA GLU A 272 16.82 -5.21 -26.98
C GLU A 272 17.58 -4.19 -27.80
N THR A 273 17.22 -4.14 -29.08
CA THR A 273 17.65 -3.08 -29.96
C THR A 273 16.57 -2.01 -29.93
N VAL A 274 16.90 -0.83 -29.43
CA VAL A 274 16.01 0.34 -29.42
C VAL A 274 16.47 1.30 -30.50
N THR A 275 15.59 1.66 -31.42
CA THR A 275 15.90 2.68 -32.45
C THR A 275 14.94 3.84 -32.29
N GLY A 276 15.47 5.05 -32.16
CA GLY A 276 14.64 6.24 -31.95
C GLY A 276 15.42 7.54 -32.04
N LYS A 277 14.66 8.64 -32.06
CA LYS A 277 15.16 10.01 -32.06
C LYS A 277 15.23 10.53 -30.64
N VAL A 278 16.34 11.16 -30.25
CA VAL A 278 16.42 11.84 -28.96
C VAL A 278 15.61 13.14 -29.05
N VAL A 279 14.55 13.24 -28.24
CA VAL A 279 13.61 14.38 -28.23
C VAL A 279 13.71 15.22 -26.96
N THR A 280 14.40 14.73 -25.94
CA THR A 280 14.69 15.50 -24.72
C THR A 280 16.02 15.03 -24.17
N LEU A 281 16.84 15.98 -23.69
CA LEU A 281 18.01 15.71 -22.85
C LEU A 281 17.81 16.41 -21.52
N THR A 282 18.01 15.67 -20.44
CA THR A 282 17.87 16.18 -19.07
C THR A 282 19.23 16.22 -18.37
N THR A 283 19.37 17.14 -17.42
CA THR A 283 20.59 17.27 -16.62
C THR A 283 20.80 16.04 -15.75
N ALA A 284 22.04 15.54 -15.72
CA ALA A 284 22.40 14.41 -14.90
C ALA A 284 22.19 14.72 -13.41
N THR A 285 21.46 13.85 -12.71
CA THR A 285 21.14 14.03 -11.29
C THR A 285 22.22 13.49 -10.35
N SER A 286 23.24 12.81 -10.88
CA SER A 286 24.37 12.23 -10.12
C SER A 286 25.58 12.05 -11.05
N PRO A 287 26.82 12.12 -10.54
CA PRO A 287 28.05 11.81 -11.29
C PRO A 287 28.08 10.40 -11.90
N SER A 288 27.24 9.48 -11.42
CA SER A 288 27.12 8.13 -11.96
C SER A 288 26.35 8.04 -13.28
N ILE A 289 25.66 9.12 -13.68
CA ILE A 289 24.85 9.21 -14.88
C ILE A 289 25.57 10.11 -15.88
N ALA A 290 25.99 9.55 -17.01
CA ALA A 290 26.57 10.31 -18.12
C ALA A 290 25.50 11.18 -18.79
N GLN A 291 24.33 10.58 -19.06
CA GLN A 291 23.26 11.25 -19.78
C GLN A 291 21.90 10.65 -19.46
N THR A 292 20.86 11.47 -19.48
CA THR A 292 19.47 11.04 -19.35
C THR A 292 18.61 11.85 -20.30
N GLY A 293 17.49 11.28 -20.73
CA GLY A 293 16.61 11.95 -21.69
C GLY A 293 15.43 11.10 -22.13
N ILE A 294 14.80 11.50 -23.22
CA ILE A 294 13.68 10.79 -23.85
C ILE A 294 14.09 10.43 -25.28
N ILE A 295 13.90 9.15 -25.62
CA ILE A 295 14.03 8.62 -26.97
C ILE A 295 12.64 8.29 -27.50
N ALA A 296 12.26 8.92 -28.62
CA ALA A 296 10.99 8.73 -29.28
C ALA A 296 11.14 7.84 -30.53
N TYR A 297 10.11 7.06 -30.83
CA TYR A 297 10.03 6.13 -31.94
C TYR A 297 8.59 6.15 -32.48
N PRO A 298 8.29 5.54 -33.65
CA PRO A 298 6.98 5.68 -34.28
C PRO A 298 5.79 5.28 -33.40
N GLU A 299 5.97 4.30 -32.52
CA GLU A 299 4.94 3.77 -31.64
C GLU A 299 4.86 4.47 -30.27
N GLY A 300 5.78 5.38 -29.93
CA GLY A 300 5.78 6.03 -28.62
C GLY A 300 7.11 6.66 -28.22
N ALA A 301 7.31 6.83 -26.90
CA ALA A 301 8.55 7.35 -26.37
C ALA A 301 8.89 6.70 -25.03
N MET A 302 10.19 6.64 -24.71
CA MET A 302 10.69 6.11 -23.46
C MET A 302 11.76 7.01 -22.88
N THR A 303 11.87 7.00 -21.56
CA THR A 303 13.04 7.59 -20.91
C THR A 303 14.26 6.69 -21.12
N PHE A 304 15.45 7.28 -21.19
CA PHE A 304 16.70 6.55 -21.17
C PHE A 304 17.66 7.08 -20.12
N VAL A 305 18.53 6.21 -19.62
CA VAL A 305 19.65 6.55 -18.74
C VAL A 305 20.93 5.90 -19.27
N ALA A 306 21.93 6.72 -19.57
CA ALA A 306 23.29 6.31 -19.86
C ALA A 306 24.15 6.44 -18.60
N TRP A 307 24.70 5.32 -18.16
CA TRP A 307 25.55 5.26 -16.98
C TRP A 307 26.98 5.68 -17.33
N GLU A 308 27.65 6.43 -16.47
CA GLU A 308 29.04 6.90 -16.69
C GLU A 308 29.99 5.74 -17.00
N ARG A 309 29.83 4.62 -16.29
CA ARG A 309 30.63 3.41 -16.47
C ARG A 309 30.39 2.69 -17.80
N SER A 310 29.34 3.04 -18.56
CA SER A 310 29.08 2.44 -19.87
C SER A 310 30.11 2.86 -20.91
N GLY A 311 30.73 4.03 -20.75
CA GLY A 311 31.59 4.62 -21.77
C GLY A 311 30.85 4.96 -23.08
N ALA A 312 29.51 5.01 -23.06
CA ALA A 312 28.72 5.31 -24.24
C ALA A 312 28.98 6.76 -24.72
N PRO A 313 29.05 7.00 -26.04
CA PRO A 313 29.17 8.35 -26.58
C PRO A 313 27.95 9.19 -26.21
N ALA A 314 28.17 10.49 -26.00
CA ALA A 314 27.09 11.44 -25.76
C ALA A 314 26.17 11.53 -27.00
N MET A 315 24.87 11.40 -26.77
CA MET A 315 23.85 11.54 -27.80
C MET A 315 23.41 13.01 -27.92
N GLU A 316 22.99 13.43 -29.10
CA GLU A 316 22.55 14.80 -29.38
C GLU A 316 21.03 14.89 -29.55
N TYR A 317 20.45 16.00 -29.08
CA TYR A 317 19.05 16.32 -29.31
C TYR A 317 18.75 16.37 -30.82
N GLY A 318 17.63 15.76 -31.22
CA GLY A 318 17.16 15.78 -32.60
C GLY A 318 17.81 14.75 -33.52
N LYS A 319 18.82 14.00 -33.06
CA LYS A 319 19.46 12.93 -33.85
C LYS A 319 18.85 11.56 -33.56
N TRP A 320 18.99 10.64 -34.52
CA TRP A 320 18.54 9.27 -34.41
C TRP A 320 19.66 8.35 -33.96
N TYR A 321 19.33 7.44 -33.06
CA TYR A 321 20.25 6.45 -32.53
C TYR A 321 19.64 5.06 -32.57
N ARG A 322 20.50 4.08 -32.87
CA ARG A 322 20.27 2.67 -32.69
C ARG A 322 21.10 2.20 -31.49
N LEU A 323 20.40 1.80 -30.44
CA LEU A 323 20.95 1.30 -29.19
C LEU A 323 20.91 -0.22 -29.22
N GLU A 324 22.04 -0.87 -29.45
CA GLU A 324 22.13 -2.33 -29.47
C GLU A 324 22.61 -2.86 -28.12
N ASN A 325 22.03 -3.99 -27.69
CA ASN A 325 22.30 -4.58 -26.38
C ASN A 325 21.92 -3.70 -25.17
N ALA A 326 21.01 -2.75 -25.37
CA ALA A 326 20.44 -1.96 -24.29
C ALA A 326 19.48 -2.82 -23.46
N SER A 327 19.31 -2.48 -22.19
CA SER A 327 18.39 -3.20 -21.31
C SER A 327 17.18 -2.35 -20.96
N ILE A 328 15.98 -2.90 -21.15
CA ILE A 328 14.73 -2.21 -20.80
C ILE A 328 14.29 -2.69 -19.42
N ASP A 329 14.15 -1.76 -18.45
CA ASP A 329 13.53 -2.01 -17.15
C ASP A 329 12.25 -1.20 -16.96
N GLN A 330 11.56 -1.46 -15.85
CA GLN A 330 10.52 -0.59 -15.35
C GLN A 330 11.04 0.21 -14.15
N PHE A 331 10.86 1.52 -14.20
CA PHE A 331 11.10 2.42 -13.08
C PHE A 331 9.80 3.10 -12.70
N ARG A 332 9.29 2.83 -11.50
CA ARG A 332 7.96 3.32 -11.05
C ARG A 332 6.82 2.99 -12.03
N GLY A 333 6.86 1.77 -12.60
CA GLY A 333 5.88 1.32 -13.59
C GLY A 333 6.15 1.79 -15.04
N ALA A 334 7.02 2.79 -15.24
CA ALA A 334 7.37 3.32 -16.55
C ALA A 334 8.49 2.51 -17.23
N PRO A 335 8.33 2.08 -18.51
CA PRO A 335 9.43 1.53 -19.29
C PRO A 335 10.57 2.53 -19.43
N ARG A 336 11.80 2.04 -19.26
CA ARG A 336 13.02 2.85 -19.34
C ARG A 336 14.15 2.07 -19.96
N VAL A 337 14.87 2.73 -20.87
CA VAL A 337 16.05 2.18 -21.55
C VAL A 337 17.29 2.47 -20.69
N ASN A 338 18.07 1.43 -20.39
CA ASN A 338 19.35 1.56 -19.70
C ASN A 338 20.49 1.27 -20.68
N ILE A 339 21.37 2.25 -20.82
CA ILE A 339 22.59 2.16 -21.61
C ILE A 339 23.72 1.86 -20.62
N GLY A 340 23.97 0.56 -20.45
CA GLY A 340 24.99 0.01 -19.56
C GLY A 340 26.21 -0.51 -20.32
N GLU A 341 27.13 -1.15 -19.59
CA GLU A 341 28.33 -1.76 -20.15
C GLU A 341 27.98 -2.79 -21.24
N GLY A 342 28.59 -2.65 -22.42
CA GLY A 342 28.32 -3.48 -23.60
C GLY A 342 27.14 -3.04 -24.47
N THR A 343 26.48 -1.91 -24.15
CA THR A 343 25.50 -1.27 -25.06
C THR A 343 26.25 -0.53 -26.15
N SER A 344 25.93 -0.78 -27.42
CA SER A 344 26.48 -0.02 -28.55
C SER A 344 25.51 1.08 -28.95
N VAL A 345 25.98 2.33 -28.91
CA VAL A 345 25.19 3.51 -29.30
C VAL A 345 25.67 3.97 -30.67
N ILE A 346 24.82 3.82 -31.68
CA ILE A 346 25.16 4.09 -33.08
C ILE A 346 24.25 5.21 -33.58
N GLU A 347 24.82 6.36 -33.96
CA GLU A 347 24.08 7.40 -34.68
C GLU A 347 23.67 6.88 -36.06
N ILE A 348 22.42 7.09 -36.44
CA ILE A 348 21.89 6.68 -37.74
C ILE A 348 21.21 7.87 -38.42
N GLU A 349 21.16 7.85 -39.75
CA GLU A 349 20.31 8.75 -40.52
C GLU A 349 18.93 8.11 -40.68
N SER A 350 17.88 8.85 -40.33
CA SER A 350 16.49 8.43 -40.51
C SER A 350 15.60 9.66 -40.68
N ASP A 351 14.82 9.65 -41.76
CA ASP A 351 13.85 10.69 -42.07
C ASP A 351 12.43 10.31 -41.62
N THR A 352 12.31 9.28 -40.78
CA THR A 352 11.01 8.80 -40.30
C THR A 352 10.35 9.92 -39.47
N PRO A 353 9.14 10.39 -39.84
CA PRO A 353 8.44 11.39 -39.06
C PRO A 353 7.95 10.77 -37.75
N ILE A 354 8.31 11.39 -36.62
CA ILE A 354 7.74 11.05 -35.32
C ILE A 354 6.66 12.07 -35.04
N VAL A 355 5.41 11.64 -35.16
CA VAL A 355 4.24 12.43 -34.76
C VAL A 355 3.78 11.89 -33.40
N PRO A 356 4.00 12.62 -32.30
CA PRO A 356 3.60 12.12 -30.99
C PRO A 356 2.08 12.03 -30.92
N ALA A 357 1.56 10.82 -30.69
CA ALA A 357 0.14 10.63 -30.48
C ALA A 357 -0.28 11.28 -29.15
N VAL A 358 -1.29 12.15 -29.22
CA VAL A 358 -1.92 12.71 -28.03
C VAL A 358 -2.84 11.65 -27.43
N ILE A 359 -2.66 11.35 -26.15
CA ILE A 359 -3.50 10.42 -25.40
C ILE A 359 -4.43 11.18 -24.44
N PRO A 360 -5.68 10.71 -24.27
CA PRO A 360 -6.60 11.29 -23.28
C PRO A 360 -6.06 11.17 -21.86
N VAL A 361 -6.40 12.14 -21.01
CA VAL A 361 -5.99 12.17 -19.60
C VAL A 361 -6.39 10.91 -18.83
N CYS A 362 -7.55 10.33 -19.13
CA CYS A 362 -8.00 9.09 -18.47
C CYS A 362 -7.20 7.85 -18.87
N ASP A 363 -6.53 7.88 -20.03
CA ASP A 363 -5.77 6.76 -20.58
C ASP A 363 -4.26 6.89 -20.29
N LEU A 364 -3.87 7.90 -19.49
CA LEU A 364 -2.51 8.07 -19.04
C LEU A 364 -2.02 6.82 -18.28
N ALA A 365 -0.78 6.44 -18.55
CA ALA A 365 -0.06 5.39 -17.83
C ALA A 365 1.34 5.90 -17.44
N PRO A 366 1.98 5.31 -16.41
CA PRO A 366 3.34 5.68 -16.03
C PRO A 366 4.31 5.57 -17.22
N GLY A 367 5.08 6.61 -17.50
CA GLY A 367 5.93 6.65 -18.69
C GLY A 367 6.10 8.02 -19.30
N VAL A 368 6.16 8.05 -20.63
CA VAL A 368 6.20 9.28 -21.43
C VAL A 368 4.90 9.36 -22.22
N ALA A 369 4.23 10.50 -22.14
CA ALA A 369 2.96 10.75 -22.81
C ALA A 369 2.97 12.08 -23.53
N SER A 370 2.06 12.23 -24.49
CA SER A 370 1.70 13.54 -25.04
C SER A 370 0.23 13.79 -24.78
N VAL A 371 -0.12 14.99 -24.33
CA VAL A 371 -1.49 15.35 -23.91
C VAL A 371 -1.90 16.68 -24.49
N ARG A 372 -3.18 16.83 -24.81
CA ARG A 372 -3.78 18.12 -25.18
C ARG A 372 -4.77 18.51 -24.10
N VAL A 373 -4.41 19.50 -23.30
CA VAL A 373 -5.09 19.81 -22.04
C VAL A 373 -5.26 21.30 -21.85
N LYS A 374 -6.33 21.70 -21.16
CA LYS A 374 -6.54 23.05 -20.67
C LYS A 374 -6.00 23.20 -19.27
N MET A 375 -5.37 24.33 -18.96
CA MET A 375 -5.02 24.71 -17.60
C MET A 375 -6.29 25.09 -16.81
N VAL A 376 -6.65 24.27 -15.81
CA VAL A 376 -7.92 24.37 -15.06
C VAL A 376 -7.75 25.18 -13.80
N GLN A 377 -6.75 24.82 -12.99
CA GLN A 377 -6.60 25.35 -11.65
C GLN A 377 -5.13 25.40 -11.27
N GLU A 378 -4.70 26.52 -10.71
CA GLU A 378 -3.39 26.66 -10.09
C GLU A 378 -3.47 26.41 -8.59
N TRP A 379 -2.45 25.76 -8.03
CA TRP A 379 -2.32 25.47 -6.61
C TRP A 379 -1.07 26.16 -6.03
N GLU A 380 -1.10 26.43 -4.73
CA GLU A 380 0.07 26.98 -4.04
C GLU A 380 1.24 25.98 -4.00
N ALA A 381 2.42 26.46 -4.36
CA ALA A 381 3.65 25.67 -4.32
C ALA A 381 4.06 25.39 -2.87
N ARG A 382 4.07 24.09 -2.49
CA ARG A 382 4.48 23.65 -1.14
C ARG A 382 5.99 23.64 -0.91
N HIS A 383 6.79 23.89 -1.95
CA HIS A 383 8.25 23.92 -1.88
C HIS A 383 8.81 24.96 -2.85
N GLU A 384 9.85 25.69 -2.43
CA GLU A 384 10.51 26.74 -3.23
C GLU A 384 11.07 26.27 -4.58
N ARG A 385 11.30 24.96 -4.76
CA ARG A 385 11.82 24.35 -5.99
C ARG A 385 10.75 24.14 -7.04
N ILE A 386 9.48 24.26 -6.67
CA ILE A 386 8.35 24.17 -7.59
C ILE A 386 8.16 25.55 -8.20
N LEU A 387 8.17 25.62 -9.53
CA LEU A 387 7.80 26.83 -10.28
C LEU A 387 6.29 26.98 -10.27
N GLN A 388 5.59 25.91 -10.63
CA GLN A 388 4.13 25.89 -10.71
C GLN A 388 3.58 24.47 -10.49
N THR A 389 2.40 24.37 -9.91
CA THR A 389 1.66 23.11 -9.82
C THR A 389 0.17 23.38 -9.83
N GLY A 390 -0.63 22.41 -10.26
CA GLY A 390 -2.07 22.58 -10.37
C GLY A 390 -2.73 21.42 -11.10
N LEU A 391 -3.88 21.69 -11.71
CA LEU A 391 -4.66 20.75 -12.51
C LEU A 391 -4.72 21.22 -13.96
N VAL A 392 -4.40 20.30 -14.86
CA VAL A 392 -4.74 20.39 -16.28
C VAL A 392 -5.76 19.31 -16.61
N GLY A 393 -6.54 19.47 -17.67
CA GLY A 393 -7.50 18.44 -18.07
C GLY A 393 -7.98 18.57 -19.51
N ASP A 394 -8.55 17.49 -20.01
CA ASP A 394 -9.23 17.39 -21.29
C ASP A 394 -10.70 16.95 -21.09
N GLU A 395 -11.42 16.60 -22.15
CA GLU A 395 -12.81 16.11 -22.08
C GLU A 395 -12.93 14.80 -21.26
N SER A 396 -11.84 14.04 -21.14
CA SER A 396 -11.80 12.77 -20.45
C SER A 396 -11.61 12.94 -18.93
N GLY A 397 -10.83 13.93 -18.50
CA GLY A 397 -10.63 14.22 -17.09
C GLY A 397 -9.53 15.23 -16.76
N THR A 398 -9.11 15.22 -15.49
CA THR A 398 -8.06 16.11 -14.97
C THR A 398 -6.91 15.33 -14.38
N VAL A 399 -5.70 15.83 -14.55
CA VAL A 399 -4.48 15.30 -13.94
C VAL A 399 -3.69 16.42 -13.28
N LYS A 400 -3.03 16.10 -12.18
CA LYS A 400 -2.11 17.03 -11.52
C LYS A 400 -0.87 17.22 -12.39
N PHE A 401 -0.43 18.46 -12.57
CA PHE A 401 0.87 18.75 -13.16
C PHE A 401 1.83 19.39 -12.14
N THR A 402 3.13 19.22 -12.40
CA THR A 402 4.22 19.90 -11.68
C THR A 402 5.24 20.44 -12.66
N ILE A 403 5.66 21.69 -12.45
CA ILE A 403 6.77 22.34 -13.13
C ILE A 403 7.80 22.69 -12.05
N TRP A 404 9.01 22.13 -12.16
CA TRP A 404 10.14 22.45 -11.29
C TRP A 404 10.88 23.68 -11.81
N LYS A 405 11.43 24.49 -10.90
CA LYS A 405 12.25 25.66 -11.25
C LYS A 405 13.55 25.20 -11.89
N GLU A 406 13.67 25.45 -13.19
CA GLU A 406 14.85 25.24 -14.02
C GLU A 406 14.97 26.42 -15.00
N GLU A 407 16.16 26.61 -15.57
CA GLU A 407 16.41 27.70 -16.51
C GLU A 407 15.66 27.46 -17.84
N GLY A 408 14.95 28.48 -18.34
CA GLY A 408 14.22 28.40 -19.61
C GLY A 408 12.83 27.76 -19.54
N VAL A 409 12.29 27.48 -18.34
CA VAL A 409 10.94 26.92 -18.16
C VAL A 409 9.92 28.01 -17.83
N GLU A 410 8.81 28.04 -18.57
CA GLU A 410 7.73 29.02 -18.41
C GLU A 410 6.48 28.41 -17.73
N PRO A 411 5.73 29.18 -16.92
CA PRO A 411 4.48 28.72 -16.33
C PRO A 411 3.35 28.65 -17.37
N LEU A 412 2.38 27.77 -17.13
CA LEU A 412 1.14 27.72 -17.89
C LEU A 412 0.22 28.89 -17.51
N SER A 413 -0.44 29.45 -18.52
CA SER A 413 -1.45 30.49 -18.37
C SER A 413 -2.80 29.87 -18.00
N PRO A 414 -3.53 30.42 -17.00
CA PRO A 414 -4.87 29.96 -16.65
C PRO A 414 -5.82 29.99 -17.84
N ASN A 415 -6.67 28.96 -17.96
CA ASN A 415 -7.66 28.80 -19.03
C ASN A 415 -7.11 28.65 -20.45
N MET A 416 -5.80 28.58 -20.65
CA MET A 416 -5.18 28.33 -21.95
C MET A 416 -5.14 26.83 -22.26
N VAL A 417 -5.28 26.47 -23.54
CA VAL A 417 -5.13 25.09 -24.03
C VAL A 417 -3.70 24.90 -24.48
N TYR A 418 -3.12 23.76 -24.09
CA TYR A 418 -1.77 23.37 -24.42
C TYR A 418 -1.75 21.99 -25.04
N THR A 419 -0.98 21.84 -26.11
CA THR A 419 -0.49 20.52 -26.53
C THR A 419 0.91 20.33 -25.95
N ILE A 420 1.05 19.34 -25.08
CA ILE A 420 2.26 19.04 -24.33
C ILE A 420 2.80 17.72 -24.86
N TYR A 421 3.94 17.76 -25.54
CA TYR A 421 4.60 16.58 -26.06
C TYR A 421 5.68 16.06 -25.12
N TYR A 422 5.75 14.74 -25.00
CA TYR A 422 6.77 14.01 -24.24
C TYR A 422 6.88 14.41 -22.75
N THR A 423 5.73 14.67 -22.10
CA THR A 423 5.70 14.83 -20.65
C THR A 423 5.90 13.49 -19.95
N THR A 424 6.57 13.51 -18.79
CA THR A 424 6.72 12.33 -17.95
C THR A 424 5.52 12.16 -17.04
N VAL A 425 5.00 10.94 -16.97
CA VAL A 425 3.88 10.54 -16.14
C VAL A 425 4.40 9.70 -14.98
N ASP A 426 4.23 10.19 -13.77
CA ASP A 426 4.57 9.49 -12.52
C ASP A 426 3.29 9.03 -11.81
N GLU A 427 3.36 7.88 -11.14
CA GLU A 427 2.31 7.39 -10.24
C GLU A 427 2.76 7.42 -8.78
N TYR A 428 1.91 7.99 -7.92
CA TYR A 428 2.11 7.95 -6.48
C TYR A 428 0.80 7.59 -5.78
N GLN A 429 0.81 6.48 -5.03
CA GLN A 429 -0.37 5.97 -4.29
C GLN A 429 -1.62 5.85 -5.19
N GLY A 430 -1.46 5.32 -6.40
CA GLY A 430 -2.57 5.15 -7.35
C GLY A 430 -3.00 6.44 -8.06
N ARG A 431 -2.33 7.57 -7.83
CA ARG A 431 -2.64 8.85 -8.49
C ARG A 431 -1.56 9.21 -9.49
N LEU A 432 -1.97 9.43 -10.73
CA LEU A 432 -1.10 9.90 -11.78
C LEU A 432 -0.86 11.41 -11.66
N SER A 433 0.34 11.82 -12.03
CA SER A 433 0.73 13.20 -12.18
C SER A 433 1.71 13.34 -13.33
N ILE A 434 1.67 14.49 -14.01
CA ILE A 434 2.58 14.79 -15.12
C ILE A 434 3.63 15.82 -14.69
N THR A 435 4.86 15.63 -15.15
CA THR A 435 5.96 16.59 -14.96
C THR A 435 6.32 17.20 -16.31
N LEU A 436 6.34 18.54 -16.37
CA LEU A 436 6.51 19.26 -17.64
C LEU A 436 7.97 19.63 -17.94
N ASN A 437 8.90 19.38 -17.01
CA ASN A 437 10.32 19.64 -17.23
C ASN A 437 10.85 18.77 -18.38
N GLY A 438 11.38 19.42 -19.42
CA GLY A 438 11.87 18.77 -20.64
C GLY A 438 10.77 18.38 -21.64
N ALA A 439 9.49 18.66 -21.35
CA ALA A 439 8.39 18.50 -22.29
C ALA A 439 8.34 19.68 -23.27
N MET A 440 7.89 19.43 -24.50
CA MET A 440 7.63 20.49 -25.47
C MET A 440 6.20 20.98 -25.30
N VAL A 441 6.06 22.18 -24.71
CA VAL A 441 4.76 22.79 -24.40
C VAL A 441 4.39 23.80 -25.48
N LEU A 442 3.30 23.56 -26.21
CA LEU A 442 2.78 24.47 -27.24
C LEU A 442 1.44 25.06 -26.80
N ALA A 443 1.38 26.38 -26.67
CA ALA A 443 0.13 27.10 -26.41
C ALA A 443 -0.72 27.17 -27.69
N GLU A 444 -2.01 26.83 -27.59
CA GLU A 444 -2.99 26.99 -28.66
C GLU A 444 -3.83 28.24 -28.41
N GLU A 445 -3.34 29.39 -28.89
CA GLU A 445 -4.04 30.66 -28.73
C GLU A 445 -5.43 30.63 -29.38
N GLY A 446 -6.46 31.01 -28.60
CA GLY A 446 -7.84 31.05 -29.07
C GLY A 446 -8.55 29.69 -29.14
N ALA A 447 -7.87 28.58 -28.81
CA ALA A 447 -8.51 27.28 -28.71
C ALA A 447 -9.37 27.17 -27.45
N THR A 448 -10.53 26.56 -27.59
CA THR A 448 -11.41 26.21 -26.46
C THR A 448 -11.44 24.70 -26.29
N LEU A 449 -11.27 24.25 -25.05
CA LEU A 449 -11.38 22.85 -24.66
C LEU A 449 -12.30 22.76 -23.43
N GLU A 450 -13.27 21.86 -23.47
CA GLU A 450 -14.14 21.57 -22.34
C GLU A 450 -13.51 20.51 -21.46
N VAL A 451 -13.28 20.81 -20.19
CA VAL A 451 -12.66 19.87 -19.28
C VAL A 451 -13.73 19.01 -18.62
N GLY A 452 -13.69 17.72 -18.90
CA GLY A 452 -14.55 16.73 -18.27
C GLY A 452 -14.26 16.65 -16.78
N THR A 453 -15.28 16.39 -15.96
CA THR A 453 -15.14 16.32 -14.49
C THR A 453 -14.40 15.07 -13.99
N GLY A 454 -13.50 14.49 -14.80
CA GLY A 454 -12.54 13.47 -14.38
C GLY A 454 -13.18 12.27 -13.69
N GLY A 455 -14.20 11.69 -14.32
CA GLY A 455 -14.84 10.52 -13.78
C GLY A 455 -14.04 9.25 -14.11
N MET A 456 -13.57 8.54 -13.09
CA MET A 456 -13.10 7.16 -13.26
C MET A 456 -14.28 6.33 -13.76
N THR A 457 -14.07 5.53 -14.81
CA THR A 457 -15.08 4.59 -15.30
C THR A 457 -14.72 3.21 -14.80
N LEU A 458 -15.59 2.64 -13.96
CA LEU A 458 -15.49 1.27 -13.48
C LEU A 458 -16.48 0.41 -14.25
N THR A 459 -16.01 -0.74 -14.73
CA THR A 459 -16.83 -1.72 -15.42
C THR A 459 -16.81 -3.03 -14.66
N GLY A 460 -17.97 -3.57 -14.31
CA GLY A 460 -18.03 -4.77 -13.49
C GLY A 460 -19.44 -5.18 -13.08
N ALA A 461 -19.54 -6.26 -12.30
CA ALA A 461 -20.80 -6.74 -11.78
C ALA A 461 -21.10 -6.12 -10.41
N ILE A 462 -22.35 -5.69 -10.17
CA ILE A 462 -22.77 -5.31 -8.83
C ILE A 462 -22.97 -6.59 -8.00
N VAL A 463 -22.06 -6.86 -7.08
CA VAL A 463 -22.05 -8.08 -6.26
C VAL A 463 -22.73 -7.89 -4.90
N ASN A 464 -22.85 -6.65 -4.42
CA ASN A 464 -23.51 -6.34 -3.16
C ASN A 464 -24.23 -4.99 -3.21
N ILE A 465 -25.38 -4.89 -2.53
CA ILE A 465 -26.05 -3.62 -2.23
C ILE A 465 -26.16 -3.50 -0.71
N GLY A 466 -25.44 -2.52 -0.17
CA GLY A 466 -25.28 -2.33 1.26
C GLY A 466 -26.49 -1.69 1.96
N PRO A 467 -26.55 -1.81 3.30
CA PRO A 467 -27.63 -1.23 4.10
C PRO A 467 -27.68 0.29 4.01
N GLY A 468 -28.90 0.84 4.07
CA GLY A 468 -29.15 2.27 3.83
C GLY A 468 -29.17 2.66 2.35
N SER A 469 -29.35 1.68 1.47
CA SER A 469 -29.75 1.86 0.07
C SER A 469 -31.29 1.85 -0.06
N GLY A 470 -31.82 2.46 -1.10
CA GLY A 470 -33.26 2.63 -1.33
C GLY A 470 -33.77 4.00 -0.92
N LEU A 471 -35.04 4.04 -0.49
CA LEU A 471 -35.70 5.27 -0.06
C LEU A 471 -35.16 5.69 1.31
N ILE A 472 -34.54 6.87 1.36
CA ILE A 472 -33.94 7.43 2.57
C ILE A 472 -34.62 8.75 2.95
N LYS A 473 -34.50 9.11 4.23
CA LYS A 473 -34.95 10.40 4.76
C LYS A 473 -33.74 11.30 4.98
N ARG A 474 -33.77 12.55 4.50
CA ARG A 474 -32.73 13.54 4.78
C ARG A 474 -33.22 14.63 5.73
N CYS A 475 -32.29 15.18 6.49
CA CYS A 475 -32.51 16.31 7.37
C CYS A 475 -33.09 17.51 6.57
N PRO A 476 -34.13 18.18 7.09
CA PRO A 476 -34.77 19.32 6.42
C PRO A 476 -34.03 20.64 6.69
N VAL A 477 -33.16 20.70 7.70
CA VAL A 477 -32.41 21.91 8.06
C VAL A 477 -31.54 22.37 6.88
N GLU A 478 -31.64 23.65 6.51
CA GLU A 478 -30.87 24.23 5.40
C GLU A 478 -29.36 24.02 5.60
N GLY A 479 -28.69 23.60 4.52
CA GLY A 479 -27.28 23.20 4.55
C GLY A 479 -27.01 21.80 5.10
N CYS A 480 -28.02 21.10 5.66
CA CYS A 480 -27.86 19.73 6.16
C CYS A 480 -28.38 18.67 5.18
N ASN A 481 -27.48 17.91 4.55
CA ASN A 481 -27.83 16.81 3.66
C ASN A 481 -27.71 15.41 4.30
N ARG A 482 -27.64 15.30 5.64
CA ARG A 482 -27.43 14.02 6.33
C ARG A 482 -28.66 13.13 6.29
N VAL A 483 -28.42 11.82 6.23
CA VAL A 483 -29.47 10.79 6.30
C VAL A 483 -29.93 10.63 7.74
N LEU A 484 -31.25 10.62 7.94
CA LEU A 484 -31.89 10.41 9.22
C LEU A 484 -32.04 8.93 9.53
N SER A 485 -32.01 8.57 10.82
CA SER A 485 -32.30 7.20 11.27
C SER A 485 -33.79 6.85 11.13
N LYS A 486 -34.16 5.58 11.36
CA LYS A 486 -35.57 5.14 11.42
C LYS A 486 -36.41 5.93 12.44
N ARG A 487 -35.78 6.53 13.46
CA ARG A 487 -36.41 7.40 14.47
C ARG A 487 -36.25 8.90 14.16
N ASN A 488 -35.98 9.26 12.90
CA ASN A 488 -35.72 10.62 12.42
C ASN A 488 -34.58 11.36 13.12
N TYR A 489 -33.57 10.65 13.62
CA TYR A 489 -32.43 11.27 14.31
C TYR A 489 -31.33 11.71 13.33
N CYS A 490 -30.88 12.96 13.46
CA CYS A 490 -29.73 13.55 12.79
C CYS A 490 -28.57 13.70 13.80
N PRO A 491 -27.33 13.28 13.49
CA PRO A 491 -26.18 13.40 14.40
C PRO A 491 -25.72 14.84 14.76
N VAL A 492 -26.38 15.87 14.24
CA VAL A 492 -26.01 17.29 14.44
C VAL A 492 -27.21 18.09 14.93
N HIS A 493 -28.38 17.84 14.35
CA HIS A 493 -29.62 18.54 14.67
C HIS A 493 -30.57 17.69 15.52
N GLU A 494 -30.09 16.59 16.09
CA GLU A 494 -30.89 15.66 16.91
C GLU A 494 -32.15 15.16 16.19
N VAL A 495 -33.24 14.90 16.92
CA VAL A 495 -34.48 14.35 16.36
C VAL A 495 -35.21 15.43 15.55
N GLN A 496 -35.54 15.09 14.30
CA GLN A 496 -36.27 15.97 13.39
C GLN A 496 -37.72 15.51 13.24
N ASN A 497 -38.66 16.45 13.34
CA ASN A 497 -40.10 16.16 13.14
C ASN A 497 -40.48 16.08 11.66
N ASP A 498 -39.69 16.70 10.79
CA ASP A 498 -39.89 16.74 9.34
C ASP A 498 -38.67 16.17 8.61
N PHE A 499 -38.86 15.77 7.34
CA PHE A 499 -37.82 15.19 6.50
C PHE A 499 -38.17 15.28 5.01
N ARG A 500 -37.14 15.27 4.17
CA ARG A 500 -37.29 15.11 2.72
C ARG A 500 -36.90 13.71 2.29
N TYR A 501 -37.68 13.12 1.39
CA TYR A 501 -37.35 11.84 0.79
C TYR A 501 -36.26 11.99 -0.27
N ASP A 502 -35.41 10.99 -0.37
CA ASP A 502 -34.38 10.89 -1.41
C ASP A 502 -34.09 9.41 -1.74
N LEU A 503 -33.46 9.16 -2.89
CA LEU A 503 -33.01 7.84 -3.32
C LEU A 503 -31.49 7.76 -3.29
N ARG A 504 -30.96 6.62 -2.84
CA ARG A 504 -29.52 6.36 -2.83
C ARG A 504 -29.23 4.88 -2.93
N ILE A 505 -28.16 4.52 -3.62
CA ILE A 505 -27.62 3.15 -3.60
C ILE A 505 -26.17 3.18 -3.16
N LYS A 506 -25.85 2.36 -2.17
CA LYS A 506 -24.50 1.97 -1.80
C LYS A 506 -24.29 0.56 -2.32
N ALA A 507 -23.36 0.36 -3.24
CA ALA A 507 -23.12 -0.95 -3.81
C ALA A 507 -21.62 -1.26 -3.89
N VAL A 508 -21.31 -2.52 -4.14
CA VAL A 508 -19.96 -2.99 -4.45
C VAL A 508 -19.97 -3.47 -5.90
N LEU A 509 -19.11 -2.89 -6.73
CA LEU A 509 -18.88 -3.25 -8.12
C LEU A 509 -17.55 -4.00 -8.22
N ASP A 510 -17.60 -5.23 -8.71
CA ASP A 510 -16.44 -6.09 -8.91
C ASP A 510 -16.03 -6.06 -10.39
N ASP A 511 -14.83 -5.56 -10.67
CA ASP A 511 -14.26 -5.48 -12.02
C ASP A 511 -13.55 -6.77 -12.46
N GLY A 512 -13.54 -7.79 -11.60
CA GLY A 512 -12.87 -9.07 -11.81
C GLY A 512 -11.39 -9.10 -11.40
N VAL A 513 -10.90 -8.01 -10.80
CA VAL A 513 -9.57 -7.90 -10.16
C VAL A 513 -9.71 -7.35 -8.74
N LYS A 514 -10.56 -6.34 -8.53
CA LYS A 514 -10.83 -5.67 -7.26
C LYS A 514 -12.31 -5.35 -7.11
N ALA A 515 -12.77 -5.40 -5.86
CA ALA A 515 -14.09 -4.94 -5.46
C ALA A 515 -14.03 -3.45 -5.08
N HIS A 516 -14.82 -2.63 -5.76
CA HIS A 516 -14.89 -1.19 -5.58
C HIS A 516 -16.21 -0.78 -4.93
N ASN A 517 -16.19 0.07 -3.91
CA ASN A 517 -17.43 0.64 -3.40
C ASN A 517 -17.91 1.73 -4.35
N ILE A 518 -19.20 1.75 -4.63
CA ILE A 518 -19.85 2.77 -5.47
C ILE A 518 -21.05 3.38 -4.74
N LEU A 519 -21.26 4.67 -4.96
CA LEU A 519 -22.36 5.45 -4.41
C LEU A 519 -23.14 6.12 -5.54
N MET A 520 -24.40 5.75 -5.69
CA MET A 520 -25.32 6.36 -6.66
C MET A 520 -26.33 7.25 -5.94
N GLN A 521 -26.51 8.47 -6.45
CA GLN A 521 -27.54 9.41 -6.00
C GLN A 521 -28.82 9.27 -6.84
N LYS A 522 -29.88 9.98 -6.45
CA LYS A 522 -31.23 9.87 -7.02
C LYS A 522 -31.23 9.77 -8.53
N GLU A 523 -30.58 10.69 -9.22
CA GLU A 523 -30.63 10.81 -10.68
C GLU A 523 -30.11 9.54 -11.37
N VAL A 524 -29.02 8.98 -10.85
CA VAL A 524 -28.44 7.72 -11.34
C VAL A 524 -29.32 6.53 -10.98
N VAL A 525 -29.86 6.51 -9.75
CA VAL A 525 -30.74 5.41 -9.30
C VAL A 525 -32.00 5.33 -10.17
N GLU A 526 -32.63 6.47 -10.46
CA GLU A 526 -33.82 6.53 -11.31
C GLU A 526 -33.50 6.04 -12.73
N ALA A 527 -32.35 6.42 -13.29
CA ALA A 527 -31.92 6.01 -14.62
C ALA A 527 -31.64 4.51 -14.74
N VAL A 528 -30.97 3.92 -13.74
CA VAL A 528 -30.52 2.51 -13.81
C VAL A 528 -31.61 1.55 -13.36
N ALA A 529 -32.41 1.92 -12.35
CA ALA A 529 -33.45 1.05 -11.81
C ALA A 529 -34.83 1.26 -12.46
N GLY A 530 -35.04 2.34 -13.22
CA GLY A 530 -36.34 2.68 -13.80
C GLY A 530 -37.42 2.97 -12.77
N LEU A 531 -37.04 3.36 -11.55
CA LEU A 531 -37.93 3.64 -10.43
C LEU A 531 -37.75 5.10 -10.00
N THR A 532 -38.78 5.92 -10.16
CA THR A 532 -38.74 7.33 -9.74
C THR A 532 -38.88 7.46 -8.22
N LEU A 533 -38.40 8.58 -7.66
CA LEU A 533 -38.58 8.91 -6.25
C LEU A 533 -40.08 8.96 -5.88
N GLU A 534 -40.93 9.47 -6.77
CA GLU A 534 -42.37 9.56 -6.56
C GLU A 534 -43.00 8.16 -6.48
N ASP A 535 -42.65 7.26 -7.40
CA ASP A 535 -43.10 5.87 -7.39
C ASP A 535 -42.62 5.12 -6.15
N ALA A 536 -41.38 5.39 -5.72
CA ALA A 536 -40.83 4.81 -4.51
C ALA A 536 -41.62 5.25 -3.26
N VAL A 537 -41.96 6.55 -3.14
CA VAL A 537 -42.77 7.07 -2.03
C VAL A 537 -44.17 6.47 -2.05
N LYS A 538 -44.81 6.39 -3.23
CA LYS A 538 -46.15 5.81 -3.38
C LYS A 538 -46.18 4.33 -2.97
N THR A 539 -45.21 3.56 -3.44
CA THR A 539 -45.07 2.14 -3.11
C THR A 539 -44.98 1.92 -1.60
N VAL A 540 -44.23 2.77 -0.88
CA VAL A 540 -44.10 2.67 0.59
C VAL A 540 -45.40 2.96 1.32
N GLN A 541 -46.29 3.78 0.77
CA GLN A 541 -47.60 4.07 1.37
C GLN A 541 -48.59 2.90 1.21
N GLU A 542 -48.44 2.11 0.15
CA GLU A 542 -49.32 0.99 -0.20
C GLU A 542 -48.78 -0.36 0.33
N SER A 543 -47.48 -0.46 0.58
CA SER A 543 -46.79 -1.71 0.93
C SER A 543 -46.65 -1.91 2.45
N PRO A 544 -46.99 -3.10 2.99
CA PRO A 544 -46.85 -3.40 4.42
C PRO A 544 -45.38 -3.50 4.88
N LEU A 545 -44.43 -3.60 3.96
CA LEU A 545 -42.98 -3.67 4.24
C LEU A 545 -42.34 -2.28 4.36
N GLY A 546 -43.07 -1.21 4.05
CA GLY A 546 -42.57 0.17 4.13
C GLY A 546 -41.33 0.40 3.26
N MET A 547 -40.34 1.14 3.77
CA MET A 547 -39.14 1.51 3.02
C MET A 547 -38.28 0.31 2.59
N ASP A 548 -38.38 -0.83 3.29
CA ASP A 548 -37.59 -2.01 2.98
C ASP A 548 -38.05 -2.68 1.65
N ASP A 549 -39.29 -2.47 1.19
CA ASP A 549 -39.77 -2.93 -0.14
C ASP A 549 -38.94 -2.30 -1.27
N ILE A 550 -38.66 -0.99 -1.17
CA ILE A 550 -37.84 -0.28 -2.17
C ILE A 550 -36.42 -0.83 -2.20
N PHE A 551 -35.85 -1.10 -1.03
CA PHE A 551 -34.53 -1.71 -0.95
C PHE A 551 -34.48 -3.06 -1.68
N TYR A 552 -35.45 -3.95 -1.44
CA TYR A 552 -35.49 -5.25 -2.10
C TYR A 552 -35.70 -5.15 -3.61
N ARG A 553 -36.58 -4.26 -4.08
CA ARG A 553 -36.78 -4.05 -5.52
C ARG A 553 -35.51 -3.57 -6.22
N LEU A 554 -34.82 -2.59 -5.64
CA LEU A 554 -33.56 -2.09 -6.20
C LEU A 554 -32.47 -3.15 -6.15
N ARG A 555 -32.42 -3.94 -5.07
CA ARG A 555 -31.49 -5.06 -4.94
C ARG A 555 -31.70 -6.07 -6.06
N ASP A 556 -32.93 -6.53 -6.26
CA ASP A 556 -33.25 -7.56 -7.24
C ASP A 556 -33.11 -7.04 -8.69
N ALA A 557 -33.30 -5.73 -8.90
CA ALA A 557 -33.10 -5.09 -10.20
C ALA A 557 -31.62 -4.95 -10.60
N LEU A 558 -30.71 -4.77 -9.63
CA LEU A 558 -29.34 -4.35 -9.93
C LEU A 558 -28.28 -5.41 -9.61
N MET A 559 -28.49 -6.22 -8.57
CA MET A 559 -27.53 -7.23 -8.13
C MET A 559 -27.32 -8.31 -9.19
N GLY A 560 -26.07 -8.74 -9.37
CA GLY A 560 -25.68 -9.79 -10.32
C GLY A 560 -25.66 -9.34 -11.79
N ARG A 561 -25.83 -8.05 -12.09
CA ARG A 561 -25.76 -7.49 -13.45
C ARG A 561 -24.51 -6.64 -13.64
N TYR A 562 -24.06 -6.55 -14.90
CA TYR A 562 -22.89 -5.78 -15.28
C TYR A 562 -23.25 -4.33 -15.61
N TYR A 563 -22.39 -3.41 -15.19
CA TYR A 563 -22.55 -1.99 -15.43
C TYR A 563 -21.21 -1.32 -15.73
N ALA A 564 -21.25 -0.27 -16.55
CA ALA A 564 -20.20 0.72 -16.65
C ALA A 564 -20.63 1.98 -15.90
N CYS A 565 -20.03 2.23 -14.74
CA CYS A 565 -20.31 3.39 -13.89
C CYS A 565 -19.16 4.39 -13.96
N ARG A 566 -19.46 5.64 -14.34
CA ARG A 566 -18.53 6.76 -14.37
C ARG A 566 -18.80 7.70 -13.19
N GLY A 567 -17.76 8.09 -12.46
CA GLY A 567 -17.92 8.89 -11.25
C GLY A 567 -16.64 9.52 -10.73
N GLY A 568 -16.78 10.47 -9.81
CA GLY A 568 -15.63 11.06 -9.11
C GLY A 568 -15.16 10.17 -7.97
N ASP A 569 -13.85 10.06 -7.78
CA ASP A 569 -13.26 9.34 -6.64
C ASP A 569 -13.52 10.10 -5.33
N LEU A 570 -14.07 9.40 -4.32
CA LEU A 570 -14.27 9.87 -2.96
C LEU A 570 -13.57 8.94 -1.95
N GLY A 571 -12.28 8.67 -2.19
CA GLY A 571 -11.44 7.85 -1.31
C GLY A 571 -11.63 6.38 -1.61
N ASP A 572 -12.31 5.65 -0.72
CA ASP A 572 -12.57 4.22 -0.92
C ASP A 572 -13.90 3.97 -1.67
N THR A 573 -14.54 5.02 -2.19
CA THR A 573 -15.86 4.95 -2.84
C THR A 573 -15.94 5.84 -4.07
N LEU A 574 -16.40 5.30 -5.19
CA LEU A 574 -16.71 6.06 -6.39
C LEU A 574 -18.09 6.73 -6.28
N LEU A 575 -18.14 8.06 -6.33
CA LEU A 575 -19.39 8.81 -6.45
C LEU A 575 -19.84 8.82 -7.92
N VAL A 576 -20.76 7.91 -8.24
CA VAL A 576 -21.26 7.67 -9.59
C VAL A 576 -22.11 8.85 -10.06
N LYS A 577 -21.77 9.39 -11.23
CA LYS A 577 -22.52 10.45 -11.94
C LYS A 577 -23.34 9.88 -13.09
N GLU A 578 -22.84 8.84 -13.73
CA GLU A 578 -23.49 8.15 -14.84
C GLU A 578 -23.26 6.65 -14.67
N CYS A 579 -24.28 5.83 -14.91
CA CYS A 579 -24.07 4.39 -14.94
C CYS A 579 -24.96 3.75 -15.99
N THR A 580 -24.37 2.87 -16.79
CA THR A 580 -25.01 2.24 -17.95
C THR A 580 -25.01 0.73 -17.78
N PRO A 581 -26.16 0.05 -17.96
CA PRO A 581 -26.22 -1.40 -17.95
C PRO A 581 -25.45 -1.98 -19.14
N LEU A 582 -24.65 -3.00 -18.88
CA LEU A 582 -23.94 -3.75 -19.91
C LEU A 582 -24.66 -5.08 -20.17
N GLY A 583 -24.60 -5.52 -21.42
CA GLY A 583 -25.02 -6.86 -21.79
C GLY A 583 -24.13 -7.91 -21.12
N PHE A 584 -24.67 -9.10 -20.89
CA PHE A 584 -23.86 -10.24 -20.45
C PHE A 584 -22.87 -10.62 -21.55
N ASP A 585 -21.58 -10.56 -21.23
CA ASP A 585 -20.49 -11.05 -22.08
C ASP A 585 -20.04 -12.43 -21.56
N GLY A 586 -20.38 -13.47 -22.32
CA GLY A 586 -20.02 -14.85 -21.98
C GLY A 586 -18.52 -15.13 -22.02
N GLU A 587 -17.76 -14.46 -22.89
CA GLU A 587 -16.31 -14.64 -22.97
C GLU A 587 -15.61 -13.99 -21.78
N GLN A 588 -16.02 -12.77 -21.42
CA GLN A 588 -15.46 -12.07 -20.27
C GLN A 588 -15.80 -12.79 -18.96
N HIS A 589 -17.04 -13.30 -18.83
CA HIS A 589 -17.44 -14.10 -17.68
C HIS A 589 -16.66 -15.43 -17.60
N ALA A 590 -16.47 -16.12 -18.73
CA ALA A 590 -15.66 -17.34 -18.79
C ALA A 590 -14.19 -17.07 -18.44
N ALA A 591 -13.62 -15.94 -18.87
CA ALA A 591 -12.26 -15.54 -18.51
C ALA A 591 -12.11 -15.31 -16.99
N LEU A 592 -13.11 -14.71 -16.33
CA LEU A 592 -13.13 -14.54 -14.88
C LEU A 592 -13.23 -15.87 -14.13
N LEU A 593 -14.08 -16.79 -14.60
CA LEU A 593 -14.18 -18.15 -14.05
C LEU A 593 -12.88 -18.95 -14.23
N ASN A 594 -12.23 -18.81 -15.39
CA ASN A 594 -10.96 -19.49 -15.67
C ASN A 594 -9.82 -18.98 -14.79
N ARG A 595 -9.82 -17.69 -14.39
CA ARG A 595 -8.86 -17.18 -13.39
C ARG A 595 -9.06 -17.82 -12.02
N LEU A 596 -10.31 -18.02 -11.59
CA LEU A 596 -10.61 -18.70 -10.32
C LEU A 596 -10.21 -20.19 -10.34
N GLY A 597 -10.20 -20.83 -11.51
CA GLY A 597 -9.77 -22.22 -11.68
C GLY A 597 -8.26 -22.43 -11.85
N GLY A 598 -7.46 -21.37 -11.92
CA GLY A 598 -6.07 -21.40 -12.39
C GLY A 598 -4.97 -21.84 -11.39
N GLU A 599 -5.28 -22.08 -10.11
CA GLU A 599 -4.25 -22.41 -9.10
C GLU A 599 -4.31 -23.85 -8.55
N ILE A 600 -5.02 -24.78 -9.19
CA ILE A 600 -5.08 -26.17 -8.68
C ILE A 600 -4.13 -27.15 -9.39
N ASN A 601 -3.52 -26.82 -10.53
CA ASN A 601 -2.56 -27.75 -11.16
C ASN A 601 -1.43 -27.03 -11.89
N ALA A 602 -0.30 -26.88 -11.21
CA ALA A 602 1.02 -26.88 -11.84
C ALA A 602 2.02 -27.54 -10.89
N SER A 603 2.11 -28.85 -11.03
CA SER A 603 3.17 -29.74 -10.54
C SER A 603 4.54 -29.40 -11.11
#